data_AF-A0A804HI87-F1
#
_entry.id   AF-A0A804HI87-F1
#
_cell.length_a   1.000
_cell.length_b   1.000
_cell.length_c   1.000
_cell.angle_alpha   90.00
_cell.angle_beta   90.00
_cell.angle_gamma   90.00
#
_symmetry.space_group_name_H-M   'P 1'
#
loop_
_entity.id
_entity.type
_entity.pdbx_description
1 polymer ?
#
loop_
_entity_poly.entity_id
_entity_poly.type
_entity_poly.pdbx_seq_one_letter_code
_entity_poly.pdbx_strand_id
1 'polypeptide(L)'
;MASRERLFELWMLYCTKKDPDYLKLWLDTFVSSYEQFLDVDFEKLPTRVDDMPPGISLLPDNILQVLRIQLLQCVQKMADGLEEQQQALSILLVKFFIILCRNLSNVEEIGTCSYINYVITMTTLYIQQLKSKKKEKE
;
A
#
# COMPACT_ATOMS: atom_id res chain seq x y z
N MET A 1 1.28 18.53 12.57
CA MET A 1 0.22 19.33 11.91
C MET A 1 0.37 19.32 10.39
N ALA A 2 1.58 19.52 9.84
CA ALA A 2 1.85 19.54 8.39
C ALA A 2 1.45 18.27 7.58
N SER A 3 1.53 17.07 8.16
CA SER A 3 1.23 15.82 7.42
C SER A 3 -0.25 15.65 7.06
N ARG A 4 -1.17 16.14 7.90
CA ARG A 4 -2.62 16.01 7.65
C ARG A 4 -3.10 16.91 6.52
N GLU A 5 -2.70 18.17 6.53
CA GLU A 5 -3.01 19.13 5.47
C GLU A 5 -2.46 18.65 4.13
N ARG A 6 -1.23 18.11 4.15
CA ARG A 6 -0.61 17.54 2.95
C ARG A 6 -1.37 16.34 2.40
N LEU A 7 -1.80 15.40 3.25
CA LEU A 7 -2.61 14.26 2.82
C LEU A 7 -3.94 14.71 2.20
N PHE A 8 -4.59 15.72 2.79
CA PHE A 8 -5.83 16.26 2.23
C PHE A 8 -5.61 16.90 0.86
N GLU A 9 -4.58 17.75 0.73
CA GLU A 9 -4.21 18.39 -0.52
C GLU A 9 -3.93 17.36 -1.64
N LEU A 10 -3.10 16.36 -1.34
CA LEU A 10 -2.75 15.31 -2.29
C LEU A 10 -3.97 14.50 -2.73
N TRP A 11 -4.88 14.20 -1.80
CA TRP A 11 -6.12 13.51 -2.13
C TRP A 11 -7.02 14.34 -3.05
N MET A 12 -7.15 15.65 -2.79
CA MET A 12 -7.92 16.57 -3.63
C MET A 12 -7.31 16.70 -5.03
N LEU A 13 -5.98 16.76 -5.13
CA LEU A 13 -5.25 16.78 -6.39
C LEU A 13 -5.49 15.49 -7.18
N TYR A 14 -5.38 14.33 -6.53
CA TYR A 14 -5.73 13.04 -7.15
C TYR A 14 -7.18 13.02 -7.65
N CYS A 15 -8.14 13.45 -6.81
CA CYS A 15 -9.55 13.49 -7.18
C CYS A 15 -9.83 14.36 -8.41
N THR A 16 -9.13 15.50 -8.51
CA THR A 16 -9.33 16.50 -9.57
C THR A 16 -8.59 16.15 -10.85
N LYS A 17 -7.32 15.71 -10.75
CA LYS A 17 -6.43 15.46 -11.89
C LYS A 17 -6.50 14.03 -12.41
N LYS A 18 -6.96 13.08 -11.57
CA LYS A 18 -6.96 11.62 -11.85
C LYS A 18 -5.58 11.06 -12.20
N ASP A 19 -4.53 11.75 -11.75
CA ASP A 19 -3.15 11.38 -12.02
C ASP A 19 -2.63 10.46 -10.89
N PRO A 20 -2.19 9.22 -11.23
CA PRO A 20 -1.76 8.22 -10.25
C PRO A 20 -0.54 8.65 -9.42
N ASP A 21 0.27 9.61 -9.89
CA ASP A 21 1.43 10.09 -9.14
C ASP A 21 1.03 10.81 -7.85
N TYR A 22 -0.11 11.54 -7.84
CA TYR A 22 -0.63 12.13 -6.60
C TYR A 22 -1.11 11.06 -5.62
N LEU A 23 -1.69 9.96 -6.10
CA LEU A 23 -2.09 8.84 -5.24
C LEU A 23 -0.87 8.14 -4.65
N LYS A 24 0.18 7.93 -5.46
CA LYS A 24 1.45 7.37 -4.99
C LYS A 24 2.07 8.24 -3.91
N LEU A 25 2.12 9.56 -4.13
CA LEU A 25 2.65 10.51 -3.15
C LEU A 25 1.79 10.56 -1.88
N TRP A 26 0.47 10.44 -2.01
CA TRP A 26 -0.44 10.33 -0.87
C TRP A 26 -0.15 9.07 -0.05
N LEU A 27 -0.01 7.91 -0.70
CA LEU A 27 0.30 6.63 -0.06
C LEU A 27 1.64 6.68 0.68
N ASP A 28 2.66 7.21 0.02
CA ASP A 28 4.00 7.38 0.58
C ASP A 28 3.96 8.28 1.83
N THR A 29 3.33 9.46 1.71
CA THR A 29 3.14 10.40 2.82
C THR A 29 2.39 9.74 3.98
N PHE A 30 1.37 8.94 3.69
CA PHE A 30 0.59 8.24 4.70
C PHE A 30 1.45 7.19 5.41
N VAL A 31 2.08 6.28 4.66
CA VAL A 31 2.92 5.20 5.21
C VAL A 31 4.05 5.78 6.07
N SER A 32 4.76 6.79 5.57
CA SER A 32 5.85 7.42 6.32
C SER A 32 5.40 8.13 7.60
N SER A 33 4.15 8.59 7.66
CA SER A 33 3.60 9.15 8.91
C SER A 33 3.47 8.13 10.04
N TYR A 34 3.48 6.83 9.70
CA TYR A 34 3.40 5.72 10.67
C TYR A 34 4.76 5.10 11.02
N GLU A 35 5.85 5.45 10.34
CA GLU A 35 7.18 4.84 10.56
C GLU A 35 7.66 4.94 12.01
N GLN A 36 7.29 6.01 12.72
CA GLN A 36 7.63 6.18 14.14
C GLN A 36 6.81 5.28 15.09
N PHE A 37 5.66 4.75 14.65
CA PHE A 37 4.75 3.93 15.47
C PHE A 37 4.80 2.45 15.09
N LEU A 38 5.12 2.16 13.83
CA LEU A 38 5.15 0.82 13.26
C LEU A 38 6.29 0.72 12.28
N ASP A 39 7.24 -0.15 12.60
CA ASP A 39 8.14 -0.68 11.58
C ASP A 39 7.35 -1.64 10.69
N VAL A 40 6.96 -1.16 9.51
CA VAL A 40 6.11 -1.90 8.56
C VAL A 40 6.86 -3.06 7.91
N ASP A 41 8.19 -2.99 7.87
CA ASP A 41 9.06 -4.05 7.33
C ASP A 41 9.52 -5.02 8.43
N PHE A 42 9.21 -4.73 9.70
CA PHE A 42 9.52 -5.54 10.88
C PHE A 42 11.02 -5.90 11.01
N GLU A 43 11.90 -5.02 10.53
CA GLU A 43 13.35 -5.19 10.65
C GLU A 43 13.83 -4.98 12.10
N LYS A 44 13.08 -4.22 12.89
CA LYS A 44 13.33 -3.89 14.29
C LYS A 44 12.35 -4.60 15.21
N LEU A 45 12.79 -4.86 16.45
CA LEU A 45 11.92 -5.42 17.47
C LEU A 45 10.77 -4.44 17.79
N PRO A 46 9.54 -4.94 18.02
CA PRO A 46 8.39 -4.10 18.32
C PRO A 46 8.69 -3.24 19.56
N THR A 47 8.78 -1.94 19.37
CA THR A 47 8.88 -0.99 20.48
C THR A 47 7.46 -0.56 20.82
N ARG A 48 7.04 -0.71 22.07
CA ARG A 48 5.77 -0.10 22.51
C ARG A 48 5.97 1.40 22.48
N VAL A 49 5.38 2.06 21.51
CA VAL A 49 5.33 3.52 21.46
C VAL A 49 4.12 3.94 22.29
N ASP A 50 4.36 4.71 23.35
CA ASP A 50 3.30 5.19 24.26
C ASP A 50 2.41 6.25 23.59
N ASP A 51 2.83 6.79 22.45
CA ASP A 51 2.08 7.76 21.66
C ASP A 51 1.00 7.08 20.79
N MET A 52 -0.18 7.68 20.78
CA MET A 52 -1.28 7.27 19.90
C MET A 52 -0.92 7.56 18.44
N PRO A 53 -0.99 6.58 17.53
CA PRO A 53 -0.73 6.82 16.12
C PRO A 53 -1.68 7.89 15.57
N PRO A 54 -1.31 8.61 14.49
CA PRO A 54 -2.22 9.52 13.81
C PRO A 54 -3.51 8.77 13.50
N GLY A 55 -4.65 9.29 13.94
CA GLY A 55 -5.92 8.58 13.82
C GLY A 55 -6.21 8.19 12.37
N ILE A 56 -6.46 6.89 12.14
CA ILE A 56 -6.98 6.33 10.87
C ILE A 56 -8.33 6.96 10.48
N SER A 57 -8.99 7.67 11.41
CA SER A 57 -10.26 8.38 11.23
C SER A 57 -10.28 9.48 10.15
N LEU A 58 -9.17 9.72 9.46
CA LEU A 58 -9.03 10.72 8.38
C LEU A 58 -8.84 10.09 6.99
N LEU A 59 -9.04 8.78 6.85
CA LEU A 59 -9.04 8.15 5.54
C LEU A 59 -10.12 8.76 4.65
N PRO A 60 -9.80 9.13 3.40
CA PRO A 60 -10.81 9.63 2.49
C PRO A 60 -11.90 8.60 2.19
N ASP A 61 -13.11 9.10 1.92
CA ASP A 61 -14.20 8.26 1.45
C ASP A 61 -13.78 7.47 0.20
N ASN A 62 -14.13 6.19 0.17
CA ASN A 62 -13.81 5.25 -0.91
C ASN A 62 -12.32 4.93 -1.12
N ILE A 63 -11.41 5.31 -0.22
CA ILE A 63 -9.98 4.98 -0.38
C ILE A 63 -9.78 3.49 -0.63
N LEU A 64 -10.45 2.61 0.12
CA LEU A 64 -10.34 1.15 -0.05
C LEU A 64 -10.76 0.69 -1.46
N GLN A 65 -11.79 1.31 -2.04
CA GLN A 65 -12.20 1.03 -3.41
C GLN A 65 -11.12 1.46 -4.42
N VAL A 66 -10.52 2.64 -4.22
CA VAL A 66 -9.41 3.12 -5.05
C VAL A 66 -8.21 2.16 -4.97
N LEU A 67 -7.82 1.74 -3.76
CA LEU A 67 -6.70 0.82 -3.58
C LEU A 67 -6.98 -0.55 -4.18
N ARG A 68 -8.21 -1.04 -4.11
CA ARG A 68 -8.63 -2.27 -4.80
C ARG A 68 -8.40 -2.18 -6.30
N ILE A 69 -8.74 -1.06 -6.92
CA ILE A 69 -8.54 -0.83 -8.36
C ILE A 69 -7.05 -0.78 -8.69
N GLN A 70 -6.25 -0.09 -7.88
CA GLN A 70 -4.80 -0.03 -8.06
C GLN A 70 -4.16 -1.42 -7.97
N LEU A 71 -4.55 -2.24 -7.00
CA LEU A 71 -4.08 -3.62 -6.88
C LEU A 71 -4.43 -4.48 -8.09
N LEU A 72 -5.66 -4.35 -8.60
CA LEU A 72 -6.06 -5.06 -9.82
C LEU A 72 -5.19 -4.64 -11.01
N GLN A 73 -4.91 -3.34 -11.15
CA GLN A 73 -4.02 -2.82 -12.20
C GLN A 73 -2.58 -3.34 -12.04
N CYS A 74 -2.08 -3.45 -10.80
CA CYS A 74 -0.78 -4.06 -10.52
C CYS A 74 -0.73 -5.52 -11.02
N VAL A 75 -1.76 -6.31 -10.72
CA VAL A 75 -1.86 -7.71 -11.18
C VAL A 75 -1.85 -7.78 -12.70
N GLN A 76 -2.65 -6.94 -13.36
CA GLN A 76 -2.82 -6.97 -14.81
C GLN A 76 -1.53 -6.61 -15.55
N LYS A 77 -0.84 -5.55 -15.12
CA LYS A 77 0.41 -5.10 -15.75
C LYS A 77 1.59 -6.05 -15.51
N MET A 78 1.58 -6.82 -14.43
CA MET A 78 2.64 -7.79 -14.19
C MET A 78 2.68 -8.94 -15.19
N ALA A 79 1.62 -9.16 -15.96
CA ALA A 79 1.64 -10.09 -17.10
C ALA A 79 2.59 -9.62 -18.22
N ASP A 80 2.78 -8.31 -18.37
CA ASP A 80 3.59 -7.70 -19.43
C ASP A 80 5.07 -7.55 -19.03
N GLY A 81 5.39 -7.76 -17.74
CA GLY A 81 6.74 -7.68 -17.20
C GLY A 81 6.79 -6.96 -15.86
N LEU A 82 7.94 -7.06 -15.18
CA LEU A 82 8.16 -6.41 -13.89
C LEU A 82 8.74 -5.01 -14.07
N GLU A 83 7.88 -4.01 -14.14
CA GLU A 83 8.30 -2.61 -14.05
C GLU A 83 8.59 -2.23 -12.59
N GLU A 84 9.73 -1.59 -12.34
CA GLU A 84 10.17 -1.16 -11.01
C GLU A 84 9.15 -0.21 -10.36
N GLN A 85 8.55 0.67 -11.15
CA GLN A 85 7.52 1.59 -10.67
C GLN A 85 6.27 0.85 -10.17
N GLN A 86 5.85 -0.18 -10.89
CA GLN A 86 4.68 -1.00 -10.54
C GLN A 86 4.95 -1.83 -9.28
N GLN A 87 6.17 -2.35 -9.15
CA GLN A 87 6.62 -3.02 -7.94
C GLN A 87 6.61 -2.08 -6.73
N ALA A 88 7.15 -0.86 -6.88
CA ALA A 88 7.16 0.13 -5.80
C ALA A 88 5.74 0.50 -5.32
N LEU A 89 4.80 0.69 -6.25
CA LEU A 89 3.40 0.91 -5.90
C LEU A 89 2.79 -0.29 -5.17
N SER A 90 3.07 -1.52 -5.64
CA SER A 90 2.55 -2.75 -5.01
C SER A 90 3.04 -2.88 -3.56
N ILE A 91 4.30 -2.53 -3.29
CA ILE A 91 4.87 -2.51 -1.94
C ILE A 91 4.17 -1.46 -1.08
N LEU A 92 3.99 -0.23 -1.58
CA LEU A 92 3.28 0.83 -0.85
C LEU A 92 1.85 0.42 -0.48
N LEU A 93 1.13 -0.24 -1.39
CA LEU A 93 -0.21 -0.75 -1.13
C LEU A 93 -0.22 -1.80 -0.01
N VAL A 94 0.72 -2.74 -0.02
CA VAL A 94 0.85 -3.75 1.05
C VAL A 94 1.18 -3.09 2.39
N LYS A 95 2.13 -2.13 2.41
CA LYS A 95 2.47 -1.36 3.61
C LYS A 95 1.26 -0.62 4.20
N PHE A 96 0.45 -0.02 3.33
CA PHE A 96 -0.79 0.62 3.73
C PHE A 96 -1.77 -0.36 4.40
N PHE A 97 -1.99 -1.55 3.82
CA PHE A 97 -2.87 -2.56 4.43
C PHE A 97 -2.34 -3.07 5.76
N ILE A 98 -1.02 -3.24 5.92
CA ILE A 98 -0.41 -3.61 7.21
C ILE A 98 -0.79 -2.58 8.28
N ILE A 99 -0.64 -1.28 7.98
CA ILE A 99 -1.01 -0.19 8.90
C ILE A 99 -2.50 -0.25 9.24
N LEU A 100 -3.39 -0.42 8.25
CA LEU A 100 -4.83 -0.51 8.53
C LEU A 100 -5.18 -1.69 9.42
N CYS A 101 -4.60 -2.85 9.17
CA CYS A 101 -4.84 -4.08 9.93
C CYS A 101 -4.25 -4.05 11.35
N ARG A 102 -3.40 -3.08 11.70
CA ARG A 102 -2.99 -2.87 13.11
C ARG A 102 -4.16 -2.47 13.99
N ASN A 103 -5.18 -1.82 13.42
CA ASN A 103 -6.47 -1.73 14.08
C ASN A 103 -7.25 -3.03 13.82
N LEU A 104 -7.36 -3.87 14.85
CA LEU A 104 -8.00 -5.19 14.76
C LEU A 104 -9.47 -5.11 14.30
N SER A 105 -10.15 -3.99 14.55
CA SER A 105 -11.51 -3.76 14.07
C SER A 105 -11.60 -3.71 12.55
N ASN A 106 -10.51 -3.38 11.85
CA ASN A 106 -10.47 -3.36 10.39
C ASN A 106 -10.26 -4.76 9.80
N VAL A 107 -9.73 -5.73 10.57
CA VAL A 107 -9.27 -7.02 10.02
C VAL A 107 -10.40 -7.84 9.43
N GLU A 108 -11.57 -7.86 10.08
CA GLU A 108 -12.72 -8.64 9.59
C GLU A 108 -13.25 -8.09 8.27
N GLU A 109 -13.55 -6.79 8.22
CA GLU A 109 -13.97 -6.12 6.98
C GLU A 109 -12.92 -6.31 5.90
N ILE A 110 -11.64 -6.16 6.28
CA ILE A 110 -10.57 -6.28 5.31
C ILE A 110 -10.43 -7.71 4.79
N GLY A 111 -10.61 -8.70 5.66
CA GLY A 111 -10.58 -10.14 5.41
C GLY A 111 -11.56 -10.60 4.33
N THR A 112 -12.68 -9.89 4.16
CA THR A 112 -13.74 -10.27 3.22
C THR A 112 -13.55 -9.70 1.81
N CYS A 113 -12.61 -8.79 1.63
CA CYS A 113 -12.47 -8.05 0.38
C CYS A 113 -11.58 -8.76 -0.65
N SER A 114 -11.82 -8.47 -1.93
CA SER A 114 -11.12 -9.10 -3.05
C SER A 114 -9.62 -8.81 -3.14
N TYR A 115 -9.09 -7.80 -2.44
CA TYR A 115 -7.67 -7.45 -2.55
C TYR A 115 -6.74 -8.51 -1.98
N ILE A 116 -7.21 -9.39 -1.08
CA ILE A 116 -6.40 -10.52 -0.61
C ILE A 116 -6.01 -11.41 -1.79
N ASN A 117 -6.97 -11.71 -2.66
CA ASN A 117 -6.72 -12.50 -3.87
C ASN A 117 -5.73 -11.78 -4.81
N TYR A 118 -5.83 -10.45 -4.94
CA TYR A 118 -4.88 -9.68 -5.74
C TYR A 118 -3.48 -9.73 -5.15
N VAL A 119 -3.30 -9.52 -3.84
CA VAL A 119 -2.00 -9.60 -3.16
C VAL A 119 -1.37 -10.99 -3.30
N ILE A 120 -2.15 -12.06 -3.12
CA ILE A 120 -1.69 -13.44 -3.32
C ILE A 120 -1.22 -13.66 -4.77
N THR A 121 -2.04 -13.25 -5.74
CA THR A 121 -1.74 -13.39 -7.17
C THR A 121 -0.46 -12.62 -7.52
N MET A 122 -0.36 -11.37 -7.07
CA MET A 122 0.80 -10.52 -7.31
C MET A 122 2.09 -11.15 -6.77
N THR A 123 2.05 -11.59 -5.52
CA THR A 123 3.20 -12.23 -4.86
C THR A 123 3.61 -13.50 -5.60
N THR A 124 2.64 -14.29 -6.05
CA THR A 124 2.89 -15.52 -6.82
C THR A 124 3.58 -15.22 -8.15
N LEU A 125 3.07 -14.26 -8.92
CA LEU A 125 3.67 -13.85 -10.20
C LEU A 125 5.10 -13.31 -10.00
N TYR A 126 5.31 -12.49 -8.97
CA TYR A 126 6.63 -11.96 -8.63
C TYR A 126 7.64 -13.09 -8.34
N ILE A 127 7.26 -14.07 -7.52
CA ILE A 127 8.09 -15.24 -7.21
C ILE A 127 8.42 -16.05 -8.48
N GLN A 128 7.44 -16.25 -9.36
CA GLN A 128 7.65 -16.98 -10.61
C GLN A 128 8.66 -16.26 -11.52
N GLN A 129 8.54 -14.94 -11.67
CA GLN A 129 9.46 -14.15 -12.48
C GLN A 129 10.88 -14.11 -11.91
N LEU A 130 11.03 -14.01 -10.58
CA LEU A 130 12.34 -14.12 -9.92
C LEU A 130 13.01 -15.47 -10.18
N LYS A 131 12.24 -16.56 -10.15
CA LYS A 131 12.74 -17.91 -10.48
C LYS A 131 13.17 -18.03 -11.95
N SER A 132 12.42 -17.45 -12.88
CA SER A 132 12.77 -17.46 -14.31
C SER A 132 14.03 -16.65 -14.61
N LYS A 133 14.17 -15.43 -14.06
CA LYS A 133 15.38 -14.60 -14.21
C LYS A 133 16.64 -15.26 -13.67
N LYS A 134 16.52 -16.13 -12.65
CA LYS A 134 17.66 -16.90 -12.12
C LYS A 134 18.12 -17.99 -13.09
N LYS A 135 17.19 -18.64 -13.81
CA LYS A 135 17.50 -19.68 -14.80
C LYS A 135 18.15 -19.15 -16.07
N GLU A 136 17.90 -17.90 -16.45
CA GLU A 136 18.53 -17.27 -17.63
C GLU A 136 19.99 -16.84 -17.36
N LYS A 137 20.41 -16.81 -16.10
CA LYS A 137 21.77 -16.44 -15.68
C LYS A 137 22.66 -17.65 -15.34
N GLU A 138 22.09 -18.86 -15.35
CA GLU A 138 22.80 -20.15 -15.21
C GLU A 138 23.05 -20.76 -16.60
#